data_AF-A0A2D4L708-F1
#
_entry.id   AF-A0A2D4L708-F1
#
_cell.length_a   1.000
_cell.length_b   1.000
_cell.length_c   1.000
_cell.angle_alpha   90.00
_cell.angle_beta   90.00
_cell.angle_gamma   90.00
#
_symmetry.space_group_name_H-M   'P 1'
#
loop_
_entity.id
_entity.type
_entity.pdbx_description
1 polymer ?
#
loop_
_entity_poly.entity_id
_entity_poly.type
_entity_poly.pdbx_seq_one_letter_code
_entity_poly.pdbx_strand_id
1 'polypeptide(L)'
;ADSSSSFLYLKTKGEVENRIKALEFDQFSIFRPAVLLCDRQESRPREWVARKVLGVVAHFFPTYMTIPTTTVARAMANIAVMSAKDGQKVVVLENAAIHALGQPK
;
A
#
# COMPACT_ATOMS: atom_id res chain seq x y z
N ALA A 1 -4.96 -0.93 -7.26
CA ALA A 1 -4.59 -2.08 -8.13
C ALA A 1 -5.75 -2.33 -9.07
N ASP A 2 -5.47 -2.54 -10.35
CA ASP A 2 -6.52 -2.73 -11.37
C ASP A 2 -6.20 -3.97 -12.19
N SER A 3 -7.08 -4.98 -12.09
CA SER A 3 -6.96 -6.25 -12.83
C SER A 3 -7.21 -6.08 -14.33
N SER A 4 -7.77 -4.95 -14.78
CA SER A 4 -7.99 -4.63 -16.19
C SER A 4 -6.86 -3.81 -16.83
N SER A 5 -5.84 -3.42 -16.05
CA SER A 5 -4.73 -2.61 -16.55
C SER A 5 -3.86 -3.36 -17.56
N SER A 6 -3.45 -2.67 -18.64
CA SER A 6 -2.47 -3.17 -19.60
C SER A 6 -1.06 -3.32 -19.01
N PHE A 7 -0.81 -2.79 -17.80
CA PHE A 7 0.47 -2.92 -17.12
C PHE A 7 0.53 -4.20 -16.29
N LEU A 8 1.46 -5.10 -16.65
CA LEU A 8 1.62 -6.43 -16.06
C LEU A 8 1.64 -6.41 -14.53
N TYR A 9 2.36 -5.48 -13.92
CA TYR A 9 2.45 -5.38 -12.46
C TYR A 9 1.11 -5.07 -11.80
N LEU A 10 0.36 -4.10 -12.32
CA LEU A 10 -0.94 -3.71 -11.75
C LEU A 10 -1.98 -4.81 -11.95
N LYS A 11 -1.94 -5.47 -13.11
CA LYS A 11 -2.79 -6.61 -13.43
C LYS A 11 -2.54 -7.78 -12.49
N THR A 12 -1.29 -8.24 -12.35
CA THR A 12 -0.97 -9.36 -11.47
C THR A 12 -1.31 -9.05 -10.01
N LYS A 13 -1.06 -7.81 -9.54
CA LYS A 13 -1.46 -7.40 -8.19
C LYS A 13 -2.98 -7.44 -8.01
N GLY A 14 -3.75 -6.94 -8.97
CA GLY A 14 -5.22 -6.99 -8.95
C GLY A 14 -5.78 -8.42 -9.00
N GLU A 15 -5.20 -9.28 -9.84
CA GLU A 15 -5.57 -10.69 -9.92
C GLU A 15 -5.32 -11.44 -8.60
N VAL A 16 -4.19 -11.18 -7.94
CA VAL A 16 -3.87 -11.77 -6.63
C VAL A 16 -4.85 -11.28 -5.57
N GLU A 17 -5.17 -9.98 -5.51
CA GLU A 17 -6.18 -9.44 -4.60
C GLU A 17 -7.53 -10.15 -4.79
N ASN A 18 -7.97 -10.35 -6.04
CA ASN A 18 -9.23 -11.03 -6.34
C ASN A 18 -9.22 -12.51 -5.96
N ARG A 19 -8.11 -13.23 -6.21
CA ARG A 19 -7.97 -14.64 -5.82
C ARG A 19 -7.95 -14.82 -4.30
N ILE A 20 -7.31 -13.93 -3.56
CA ILE A 20 -7.25 -14.01 -2.09
C ILE A 20 -8.61 -13.67 -1.47
N LYS A 21 -9.38 -12.74 -2.05
CA LYS A 21 -10.78 -12.48 -1.61
C LYS A 21 -11.65 -13.74 -1.68
N ALA A 22 -11.43 -14.59 -2.69
CA ALA A 22 -12.20 -15.82 -2.88
C ALA A 22 -11.86 -16.92 -1.84
N LEU A 23 -10.79 -16.76 -1.06
CA LEU A 23 -10.40 -17.70 -0.01
C LEU A 23 -11.14 -17.46 1.32
N GLU A 24 -11.94 -16.38 1.41
CA GLU A 24 -12.85 -16.08 2.53
C GLU A 24 -12.22 -16.14 3.94
N PHE A 25 -10.98 -15.65 4.08
CA PHE A 25 -10.34 -15.49 5.39
C PHE A 25 -11.21 -14.72 6.39
N ASP A 26 -11.05 -15.04 7.68
CA ASP A 26 -11.75 -14.38 8.78
C ASP A 26 -11.52 -12.86 8.78
N GLN A 27 -10.29 -12.44 8.45
CA GLN A 27 -9.92 -11.05 8.24
C GLN A 27 -8.89 -10.93 7.11
N PHE A 28 -9.24 -10.20 6.05
CA PHE A 28 -8.38 -9.90 4.93
C PHE A 28 -8.20 -8.39 4.77
N SER A 29 -7.00 -7.89 5.06
CA SER A 29 -6.68 -6.47 4.96
C SER A 29 -5.76 -6.20 3.76
N ILE A 30 -6.22 -5.36 2.83
CA ILE A 30 -5.47 -4.96 1.63
C ILE A 30 -4.88 -3.57 1.86
N PHE A 31 -3.55 -3.46 1.84
CA PHE A 31 -2.85 -2.20 1.96
C PHE A 31 -2.42 -1.72 0.57
N ARG A 32 -2.90 -0.54 0.18
CA ARG A 32 -2.57 0.14 -1.10
C ARG A 32 -1.78 1.42 -0.82
N PRO A 33 -0.49 1.29 -0.43
CA PRO A 33 0.38 2.46 -0.29
C PRO A 33 0.62 3.12 -1.65
N ALA A 34 0.92 4.42 -1.61
CA ALA A 34 1.52 5.11 -2.74
C ALA A 34 3.00 4.69 -2.89
N VAL A 35 3.90 5.58 -3.30
CA VAL A 35 5.30 5.22 -3.47
C VAL A 35 6.00 5.06 -2.11
N LEU A 36 6.56 3.87 -1.90
CA LEU A 36 7.34 3.58 -0.70
C LEU A 36 8.69 4.31 -0.76
N LEU A 37 8.93 5.18 0.21
CA LEU A 37 10.24 5.78 0.45
C LEU A 37 11.07 4.80 1.27
N CYS A 38 11.82 3.94 0.59
CA CYS A 38 12.87 3.13 1.22
C CYS A 38 14.05 2.91 0.28
N ASP A 39 15.23 2.77 0.87
CA ASP A 39 16.42 2.33 0.17
C ASP A 39 16.35 0.83 -0.03
N ARG A 40 15.76 0.45 -1.17
CA ARG A 40 15.76 -0.94 -1.62
C ARG A 40 17.15 -1.35 -2.08
N GLN A 41 17.57 -2.55 -1.65
CA GLN A 41 18.80 -3.23 -2.09
C GLN A 41 18.72 -3.69 -3.56
N GLU A 42 17.51 -3.93 -4.08
CA GLU A 42 17.30 -4.40 -5.46
C GLU A 42 17.25 -3.24 -6.47
N SER A 43 18.07 -3.34 -7.51
CA SER A 43 18.09 -2.38 -8.62
C SER A 43 16.87 -2.57 -9.52
N ARG A 44 16.00 -1.56 -9.56
CA ARG A 44 14.93 -1.44 -10.55
C ARG A 44 15.14 -0.13 -11.32
N PRO A 45 15.89 -0.15 -12.44
CA PRO A 45 16.30 1.08 -13.12
C PRO A 45 15.14 2.00 -13.49
N ARG A 46 14.02 1.41 -13.95
CA ARG A 46 12.79 2.14 -14.28
C ARG A 46 12.07 2.72 -13.05
N GLU A 47 12.08 1.99 -11.93
CA GLU A 47 11.51 2.46 -10.67
C GLU A 47 12.43 3.49 -9.99
N TRP A 48 13.73 3.43 -10.23
CA TRP A 48 14.71 4.42 -9.76
C TRP A 48 14.51 5.78 -10.44
N VAL A 49 14.32 5.80 -11.78
CA VAL A 49 13.98 7.03 -12.51
C VAL A 49 12.63 7.59 -12.02
N ALA A 50 11.62 6.74 -11.87
CA ALA A 50 10.33 7.13 -11.31
C ALA A 50 10.46 7.66 -9.88
N ARG A 51 11.26 7.03 -9.00
CA ARG A 51 11.56 7.50 -7.64
C ARG A 51 12.28 8.84 -7.64
N LYS A 52 13.18 9.10 -8.60
CA LYS A 52 13.92 10.37 -8.70
C LYS A 52 12.96 11.51 -9.07
N VAL A 53 12.13 11.29 -10.08
CA VAL A 53 11.11 12.25 -10.53
C VAL A 53 10.05 12.46 -9.44
N LEU A 54 9.56 11.37 -8.85
CA LEU A 54 8.57 11.41 -7.77
C LEU A 54 9.15 11.94 -6.47
N GLY A 55 10.45 11.82 -6.21
CA GLY A 55 11.11 12.42 -5.05
C GLY A 55 11.11 13.95 -5.12
N VAL A 56 11.29 14.51 -6.32
CA VAL A 56 11.14 15.95 -6.56
C VAL A 56 9.68 16.38 -6.37
N VAL A 57 8.72 15.61 -6.87
CA VAL A 57 7.28 15.92 -6.70
C VAL A 57 6.81 15.72 -5.24
N ALA A 58 7.36 14.72 -4.53
CA ALA A 58 7.08 14.45 -3.12
C ALA A 58 7.61 15.55 -2.20
N HIS A 59 8.64 16.31 -2.62
CA HIS A 59 9.07 17.51 -1.90
C HIS A 59 7.96 18.58 -1.87
N PHE A 60 7.15 18.67 -2.93
CA PHE A 60 6.02 19.60 -3.02
C PHE A 60 4.70 19.00 -2.49
N PHE A 61 4.52 17.68 -2.57
CA PHE A 61 3.31 16.97 -2.10
C PHE A 61 3.65 15.71 -1.28
N PRO A 62 4.18 15.86 -0.05
CA PRO A 62 4.73 14.74 0.73
C PRO A 62 3.68 13.70 1.14
N THR A 63 2.45 14.12 1.36
CA THR A 63 1.39 13.26 1.92
C THR A 63 0.63 12.47 0.84
N TYR A 64 0.59 12.97 -0.39
CA TYR A 64 -0.26 12.39 -1.44
C TYR A 64 0.44 11.29 -2.23
N MET A 65 1.75 11.45 -2.49
CA MET A 65 2.48 10.57 -3.42
C MET A 65 3.43 9.59 -2.75
N THR A 66 3.80 9.83 -1.49
CA THR A 66 4.81 9.02 -0.80
C THR A 66 4.37 8.57 0.58
N ILE A 67 4.88 7.40 0.99
CA ILE A 67 4.70 6.89 2.34
C ILE A 67 5.99 6.23 2.86
N PRO A 68 6.49 6.60 4.04
CA PRO A 68 7.60 5.92 4.68
C PRO A 68 7.24 4.47 5.00
N THR A 69 8.20 3.55 4.84
CA THR A 69 8.00 2.13 5.18
C THR A 69 7.68 1.92 6.66
N THR A 70 8.23 2.74 7.54
CA THR A 70 7.93 2.72 8.98
C THR A 70 6.46 3.04 9.28
N THR A 71 5.87 3.99 8.56
CA THR A 71 4.45 4.34 8.67
C THR A 71 3.56 3.18 8.23
N VAL A 72 3.90 2.51 7.13
CA VAL A 72 3.17 1.32 6.66
C VAL A 72 3.26 0.19 7.68
N ALA A 73 4.46 -0.09 8.20
CA ALA A 73 4.65 -1.14 9.20
C ALA A 73 3.83 -0.88 10.47
N ARG A 74 3.80 0.37 10.94
CA ARG A 74 2.95 0.76 12.08
C ARG A 74 1.47 0.60 11.78
N ALA A 75 1.02 1.05 10.62
CA ALA A 75 -0.37 0.88 10.20
C ALA A 75 -0.78 -0.60 10.13
N MET A 76 0.11 -1.47 9.63
CA MET A 76 -0.11 -2.91 9.59
C MET A 76 -0.19 -3.52 11.00
N ALA A 77 0.72 -3.13 11.90
CA ALA A 77 0.70 -3.59 13.30
C ALA A 77 -0.58 -3.13 14.02
N ASN A 78 -0.99 -1.88 13.81
CA ASN A 78 -2.20 -1.34 14.41
C ASN A 78 -3.45 -2.07 13.90
N ILE A 79 -3.55 -2.34 12.58
CA ILE A 79 -4.65 -3.12 12.01
C ILE A 79 -4.68 -4.55 12.56
N ALA A 80 -3.53 -5.18 12.75
CA ALA A 80 -3.45 -6.56 13.26
C ALA A 80 -3.92 -6.67 14.71
N VAL A 81 -3.75 -5.61 15.51
CA VAL A 81 -4.17 -5.56 16.92
C VAL A 81 -5.61 -5.05 17.07
N MET A 82 -6.08 -4.23 16.13
CA MET A 82 -7.47 -3.78 16.10
C MET A 82 -8.37 -4.93 15.62
N SER A 83 -9.29 -5.39 16.47
CA SER A 83 -10.30 -6.37 16.09
C SER A 83 -11.03 -5.93 14.83
N ALA A 84 -11.23 -6.87 13.90
CA ALA A 84 -12.08 -6.63 12.73
C ALA A 84 -13.42 -6.06 13.19
N LYS A 85 -13.86 -4.94 12.60
CA LYS A 85 -15.20 -4.41 12.87
C LYS A 85 -16.22 -5.47 12.45
N ASP A 86 -17.17 -5.78 13.33
CA ASP A 86 -18.20 -6.79 13.12
C ASP A 86 -18.80 -6.69 11.71
N GLY A 87 -18.66 -7.76 10.94
CA GLY A 87 -19.25 -7.90 9.60
C GLY A 87 -18.35 -7.56 8.41
N GLN A 88 -17.15 -6.98 8.58
CA GLN A 88 -16.22 -6.75 7.46
C GLN A 88 -15.05 -7.73 7.44
N LYS A 89 -15.22 -8.83 6.68
CA LYS A 89 -14.14 -9.78 6.38
C LYS A 89 -13.03 -9.18 5.51
N VAL A 90 -13.34 -8.18 4.68
CA VAL A 90 -12.36 -7.54 3.77
C VAL A 90 -12.27 -6.04 4.05
N VAL A 91 -11.08 -5.57 4.38
CA VAL A 91 -10.78 -4.14 4.64
C VAL A 91 -9.77 -3.66 3.63
N VAL A 92 -10.08 -2.59 2.89
CA VAL A 92 -9.16 -1.97 1.92
C VAL A 92 -8.70 -0.63 2.46
N LEU A 93 -7.38 -0.48 2.63
CA LEU A 93 -6.73 0.69 3.18
C LEU A 93 -5.94 1.39 2.07
N GLU A 94 -6.48 2.50 1.60
CA GLU A 94 -5.79 3.39 0.66
C GLU A 94 -4.75 4.24 1.40
N ASN A 95 -3.83 4.86 0.65
CA ASN A 95 -2.68 5.59 1.19
C ASN A 95 -3.01 6.56 2.35
N ALA A 96 -4.12 7.30 2.25
CA ALA A 96 -4.55 8.24 3.29
C ALA A 96 -4.90 7.53 4.62
N ALA A 97 -5.57 6.37 4.55
CA ALA A 97 -5.92 5.59 5.73
C ALA A 97 -4.68 4.96 6.37
N ILE A 98 -3.71 4.53 5.56
CA ILE A 98 -2.42 4.01 6.06
C ILE A 98 -1.66 5.10 6.80
N HIS A 99 -1.63 6.34 6.26
CA HIS A 99 -1.05 7.48 6.97
C HIS A 99 -1.78 7.77 8.28
N ALA A 100 -3.11 7.81 8.28
CA ALA A 100 -3.89 8.06 9.50
C ALA A 100 -3.63 7.01 10.60
N LEU A 101 -3.45 5.75 10.24
CA LEU A 101 -3.16 4.66 11.17
C LEU A 101 -1.68 4.57 11.59
N GLY A 102 -0.76 5.11 10.79
CA GLY A 102 0.68 5.02 11.02
C GLY A 102 1.31 6.25 11.68
N GLN A 103 0.57 7.36 11.83
CA GLN A 103 1.03 8.56 12.51
C GLN A 103 1.26 8.26 14.01
N PRO A 104 2.43 8.60 14.57
CA PRO A 104 2.63 8.52 16.01
C PRO A 104 1.68 9.52 16.70
N LYS A 105 1.00 9.06 17.75
CA LYS A 105 0.30 9.95 18.69
C LYS A 105 1.29 10.80 19.46
#